data_AF-A0A6V7LZ51-F1
#
_entry.id   AF-A0A6V7LZ51-F1
#
_cell.length_a   1.000
_cell.length_b   1.000
_cell.length_c   1.000
_cell.angle_alpha   90.00
_cell.angle_beta   90.00
_cell.angle_gamma   90.00
#
_symmetry.space_group_name_H-M   'P 1'
#
loop_
_entity.id
_entity.type
_entity.pdbx_description
1 polymer ?
#
loop_
_entity_poly.entity_id
_entity_poly.type
_entity_poly.pdbx_seq_one_letter_code
_entity_poly.pdbx_strand_id
1 'polypeptide(L)' 'ALQIESSEVEDQGQYECVANNTVGTEYSGAIQLYVR' A
#
# COMPACT_ATOMS: atom_id res chain seq x y z
N ALA A 1 8.01 6.20 1.93
CA ALA A 1 7.37 5.58 0.75
C ALA A 1 7.31 4.08 0.98
N LEU A 2 6.31 3.38 0.43
CA LEU A 2 6.24 1.93 0.48
C LEU A 2 7.36 1.31 -0.37
N GLN A 3 8.05 0.31 0.17
CA GLN A 3 9.08 -0.46 -0.53
C GLN A 3 8.83 -1.95 -0.22
N ILE A 4 8.81 -2.77 -1.27
CA ILE A 4 8.66 -4.22 -1.18
C ILE A 4 9.93 -4.80 -1.82
N GLU A 5 10.73 -5.53 -1.04
CA GLU A 5 11.95 -6.17 -1.52
C GLU A 5 11.62 -7.57 -2.05
N SER A 6 12.31 -8.01 -3.10
CA SER A 6 12.09 -9.34 -3.72
C SER A 6 10.63 -9.59 -4.14
N SER A 7 9.97 -8.59 -4.72
CA SER A 7 8.56 -8.67 -5.12
C SER A 7 8.29 -9.81 -6.12
N GLU A 8 7.20 -10.54 -5.90
CA GLU A 8 6.70 -11.59 -6.79
C GLU A 8 5.46 -11.12 -7.56
N VAL A 9 5.01 -11.86 -8.58
CA VAL A 9 3.87 -11.44 -9.42
C VAL A 9 2.59 -11.31 -8.60
N GLU A 10 2.48 -12.10 -7.55
CA GLU A 10 1.38 -12.15 -6.58
C GLU A 10 1.28 -10.88 -5.75
N ASP A 11 2.36 -10.11 -5.59
CA ASP A 11 2.35 -8.81 -4.90
C ASP A 11 1.67 -7.72 -5.75
N GLN A 12 1.44 -7.95 -7.04
CA GLN A 12 0.80 -6.96 -7.91
C GLN A 12 -0.63 -6.64 -7.43
N GLY A 13 -0.90 -5.36 -7.14
CA GLY A 13 -2.21 -4.96 -6.64
C GLY A 13 -2.33 -3.48 -6.31
N GLN A 14 -3.49 -3.11 -5.76
CA GLN A 14 -3.72 -1.77 -5.23
C GLN A 14 -3.29 -1.73 -3.76
N TYR A 15 -2.51 -0.72 -3.39
CA TYR A 15 -2.04 -0.48 -2.04
C TYR A 15 -2.51 0.87 -1.53
N GLU A 16 -2.83 0.94 -0.25
CA GLU A 16 -3.27 2.16 0.42
C GLU A 16 -2.64 2.21 1.82
N CYS A 17 -2.10 3.37 2.21
CA CYS A 17 -1.64 3.61 3.56
C CYS A 17 -2.83 4.00 4.45
N VAL A 18 -2.91 3.40 5.64
CA VAL A 18 -3.96 3.66 6.62
C VAL A 18 -3.32 4.14 7.91
N ALA A 19 -3.74 5.32 8.37
CA ALA A 19 -3.37 5.86 9.67
C ALA A 19 -4.56 5.73 10.63
N ASN A 20 -4.35 5.11 11.79
CA ASN A 20 -5.40 4.92 12.81
C ASN A 20 -4.90 5.36 14.18
N ASN A 21 -5.69 6.19 14.87
CA ASN A 21 -5.43 6.63 16.24
C ASN A 21 -6.75 6.76 17.02
N THR A 22 -6.68 7.25 18.27
CA THR A 22 -7.85 7.39 19.15
C THR A 22 -8.88 8.41 18.65
N VAL A 23 -8.53 9.29 17.71
CA VAL A 23 -9.44 10.26 17.09
C VAL A 23 -10.15 9.66 15.87
N GLY A 24 -9.50 8.75 15.12
CA GLY A 24 -10.12 8.05 14.00
C GLY A 24 -9.12 7.41 13.04
N THR A 25 -9.63 7.07 11.84
CA THR A 25 -8.89 6.44 10.76
C THR A 25 -8.88 7.34 9.52
N GLU A 26 -7.71 7.50 8.90
CA GLU A 26 -7.53 8.22 7.64
C GLU A 26 -6.83 7.32 6.61
N TYR A 27 -7.22 7.49 5.34
CA TYR A 27 -6.75 6.71 4.21
C TYR A 27 -6.00 7.63 3.23
N SER A 28 -4.82 7.20 2.79
CA SER A 28 -4.09 7.89 1.72
C SER A 28 -4.73 7.64 0.35
N GLY A 29 -4.23 8.27 -0.72
CA GLY A 29 -4.61 7.85 -2.07
C GLY A 29 -4.09 6.45 -2.42
N ALA A 30 -4.90 5.64 -3.09
CA ALA A 30 -4.51 4.33 -3.58
C ALA A 30 -3.43 4.42 -4.67
N ILE A 31 -2.48 3.48 -4.64
CA ILE A 31 -1.44 3.31 -5.67
C ILE A 31 -1.52 1.92 -6.29
N GLN A 32 -1.29 1.82 -7.60
CA GLN A 32 -1.18 0.54 -8.29
C GLN A 32 0.29 0.08 -8.28
N LEU A 33 0.58 -1.02 -7.60
CA LEU A 33 1.86 -1.71 -7.74
C LEU A 33 1.82 -2.55 -9.03
N TYR A 34 2.94 -2.56 -9.75
CA TYR A 34 3.14 -3.35 -10.96
C TYR A 34 4.48 -4.06 -10.85
N VAL A 35 4.47 -5.38 -11.07
CA VAL A 35 5.67 -6.23 -11.02
C VAL A 35 5.97 -6.72 -12.44
N ARG A 36 7.25 -6.64 -12.85
CA ARG A 36 7.72 -7.01 -14.19
C ARG A 36 8.34 -8.39 -14.23
#